data_AF-A0A4R1RGZ4-F1
#
_entry.id   AF-A0A4R1RGZ4-F1
#
_cell.length_a   1.000
_cell.length_b   1.000
_cell.length_c   1.000
_cell.angle_alpha   90.00
_cell.angle_beta   90.00
_cell.angle_gamma   90.00
#
_symmetry.space_group_name_H-M   'P 1'
#
loop_
_entity.id
_entity.type
_entity.pdbx_description
1 polymer ?
#
loop_
_entity_poly.entity_id
_entity_poly.type
_entity_poly.pdbx_seq_one_letter_code
_entity_poly.pdbx_strand_id
1 'polypeptide(L)'
;MVELKVKLRPVGATAVLGRTGFPHVTSATGGEIDIVTGASQPGFNPLDLLYCSLSACLVLSARMAASQMGVLDRLTEVTAQVTGEKAAEGLSRVVKFNIAFTVKGDLDEETREAIVRAAEDEICTVSNTIRGNPEFVTTISG
;
A
#
# COMPACT_ATOMS: atom_id res chain seq x y z
N MET A 1 -14.20 -28.13 1.10
CA MET A 1 -13.20 -27.06 0.89
C MET A 1 -13.63 -26.28 -0.34
N VAL A 2 -13.94 -24.99 -0.21
CA VAL A 2 -14.20 -24.14 -1.37
C VAL A 2 -12.86 -23.76 -1.96
N GLU A 3 -12.54 -24.23 -3.16
CA GLU A 3 -11.38 -23.76 -3.92
C GLU A 3 -11.60 -22.28 -4.24
N LEU A 4 -10.87 -21.40 -3.54
CA LEU A 4 -10.70 -20.02 -3.93
C LEU A 4 -9.93 -19.98 -5.25
N LYS A 5 -10.64 -19.98 -6.38
CA LYS A 5 -10.06 -19.64 -7.69
C LYS A 5 -9.60 -18.19 -7.65
N VAL A 6 -8.35 -17.98 -7.25
CA VAL A 6 -7.69 -16.67 -7.34
C VAL A 6 -7.53 -16.35 -8.83
N LYS A 7 -8.38 -15.45 -9.34
CA LYS A 7 -8.13 -14.83 -10.65
C LYS A 7 -6.86 -13.99 -10.53
N LEU A 8 -5.75 -14.52 -11.03
CA LEU A 8 -4.49 -13.79 -11.15
C LEU A 8 -4.71 -12.61 -12.10
N ARG A 9 -4.75 -11.40 -11.54
CA ARG A 9 -4.69 -10.17 -12.34
C ARG A 9 -3.22 -9.87 -12.64
N PRO A 10 -2.90 -9.34 -13.83
CA PRO A 10 -1.54 -8.89 -14.10
C PRO A 10 -1.18 -7.78 -13.09
N VAL A 11 -0.14 -8.03 -12.30
CA VAL A 11 0.44 -7.09 -11.34
C VAL A 11 1.94 -7.06 -11.53
N GLY A 12 2.54 -5.87 -11.42
CA GLY A 12 3.95 -5.65 -11.66
C GLY A 12 4.21 -4.24 -12.19
N ALA A 13 5.47 -3.84 -12.19
CA ALA A 13 5.91 -2.57 -12.75
C ALA A 13 7.31 -2.71 -13.36
N THR A 14 7.55 -1.99 -14.44
CA THR A 14 8.84 -1.87 -15.10
C THR A 14 9.28 -0.41 -15.04
N ALA A 15 10.49 -0.16 -14.53
CA ALA A 15 11.09 1.16 -14.52
C ALA A 15 12.23 1.22 -15.54
N VAL A 16 12.27 2.28 -16.35
CA VAL A 16 13.36 2.55 -17.28
C VAL A 16 14.00 3.88 -16.92
N LEU A 17 15.33 3.89 -16.87
CA LEU A 17 16.13 5.09 -16.66
C LEU A 17 17.29 5.09 -17.65
N GLY A 18 17.36 6.15 -18.47
CA GLY A 18 18.48 6.38 -19.37
C GLY A 18 19.72 6.91 -18.64
N ARG A 19 20.74 7.34 -19.40
CA ARG A 19 21.96 7.93 -18.82
C ARG A 19 21.67 9.16 -17.94
N THR A 20 20.62 9.90 -18.25
CA THR A 20 20.18 11.12 -17.56
C THR A 20 18.66 11.12 -17.44
N GLY A 21 18.12 11.93 -16.52
CA GLY A 21 16.68 12.08 -16.31
C GLY A 21 16.19 11.36 -15.07
N PHE A 22 14.88 11.09 -15.04
CA PHE A 22 14.22 10.39 -13.94
C PHE A 22 13.59 9.07 -14.42
N PRO A 23 13.37 8.10 -13.53
CA PRO A 23 12.72 6.86 -13.91
C PRO A 23 11.30 7.10 -14.45
N HIS A 24 11.00 6.46 -15.57
CA HIS A 24 9.62 6.31 -16.07
C HIS A 24 9.14 4.89 -15.73
N VAL A 25 7.97 4.78 -15.10
CA VAL A 25 7.42 3.52 -14.60
C VAL A 25 6.14 3.16 -15.34
N THR A 26 6.07 1.94 -15.87
CA THR A 26 4.87 1.37 -16.50
C THR A 26 4.41 0.14 -15.73
N SER A 27 3.12 0.07 -15.37
CA SER A 27 2.52 -1.09 -14.72
C SER A 27 2.26 -2.22 -15.71
N ALA A 28 2.05 -3.45 -15.20
CA ALA A 28 1.67 -4.60 -16.02
C ALA A 28 0.35 -4.40 -16.81
N THR A 29 -0.46 -3.41 -16.44
CA THR A 29 -1.70 -3.04 -17.14
C THR A 29 -1.54 -1.82 -18.05
N GLY A 30 -0.31 -1.31 -18.23
CA GLY A 30 -0.02 -0.15 -19.08
C GLY A 30 -0.28 1.20 -18.43
N GLY A 31 -0.45 1.27 -17.10
CA GLY A 31 -0.54 2.55 -16.39
C GLY A 31 0.85 3.17 -16.22
N GLU A 32 0.97 4.48 -16.40
CA GLU A 32 2.26 5.18 -16.36
C GLU A 32 2.35 6.13 -15.17
N ILE A 33 3.54 6.21 -14.57
CA ILE A 33 3.88 7.16 -13.49
C ILE A 33 5.32 7.66 -13.71
N ASP A 34 5.50 8.97 -13.67
CA ASP A 34 6.82 9.60 -13.64
C ASP A 34 7.31 9.77 -12.20
N ILE A 35 8.58 9.43 -11.96
CA ILE A 35 9.22 9.57 -10.66
C ILE A 35 9.86 10.96 -10.53
N VAL A 36 9.66 11.60 -9.38
CA VAL A 36 10.39 12.82 -9.00
C VAL A 36 11.38 12.51 -7.89
N THR A 37 12.51 13.23 -7.86
CA THR A 37 13.51 13.08 -6.79
C THR A 37 13.89 14.38 -6.11
N GLY A 38 13.37 15.53 -6.58
CA GLY A 38 13.54 16.80 -5.90
C GLY A 38 12.75 16.84 -4.59
N ALA A 39 13.41 17.21 -3.48
CA ALA A 39 12.82 17.18 -2.13
C ALA A 39 11.53 18.01 -1.97
N SER A 40 11.31 19.01 -2.83
CA SER A 40 10.11 19.86 -2.83
C SER A 40 9.42 19.90 -4.20
N GLN A 41 9.81 19.00 -5.11
CA GLN A 41 9.17 18.90 -6.42
C GLN A 41 7.83 18.17 -6.25
N PRO A 42 6.71 18.75 -6.70
CA PRO A 42 5.44 18.04 -6.73
C PRO A 42 5.52 16.79 -7.60
N GLY A 43 5.06 15.66 -7.07
CA GLY A 43 5.07 14.36 -7.74
C GLY A 43 5.26 13.22 -6.76
N PHE A 44 5.43 12.00 -7.26
CA PHE A 44 5.70 10.83 -6.44
C PHE A 44 7.18 10.44 -6.51
N ASN A 45 7.85 10.41 -5.36
CA ASN A 45 9.12 9.72 -5.25
C ASN A 45 8.88 8.22 -4.92
N PRO A 46 9.91 7.36 -4.95
CA PRO A 46 9.72 5.93 -4.69
C PRO A 46 9.15 5.58 -3.30
N LEU A 47 9.46 6.37 -2.26
CA LEU A 47 8.87 6.18 -0.92
C LEU A 47 7.40 6.61 -0.90
N ASP A 48 7.04 7.69 -1.59
CA ASP A 48 5.65 8.10 -1.70
C ASP A 48 4.82 7.02 -2.40
N LEU A 49 5.34 6.36 -3.44
CA LEU A 49 4.66 5.24 -4.09
C LEU A 49 4.51 4.02 -3.17
N LEU A 50 5.49 3.76 -2.31
CA LEU A 50 5.37 2.73 -1.27
C LEU A 50 4.26 3.09 -0.28
N TYR A 51 4.21 4.34 0.20
CA TYR A 51 3.18 4.83 1.11
C TYR A 51 1.79 4.85 0.47
N CYS A 52 1.69 5.21 -0.81
CA CYS A 52 0.45 5.14 -1.60
C CYS A 52 -0.06 3.70 -1.75
N SER A 53 0.85 2.77 -2.03
CA SER A 53 0.49 1.35 -2.15
C SER A 53 -0.08 0.82 -0.82
N LEU A 54 0.53 1.20 0.30
CA LEU A 54 0.07 0.82 1.62
C LEU A 54 -1.26 1.51 1.98
N SER A 55 -1.36 2.83 1.85
CA SER A 55 -2.57 3.58 2.19
C SER A 55 -3.78 3.15 1.38
N ALA A 56 -3.62 2.95 0.06
CA ALA A 56 -4.69 2.49 -0.82
C ALA A 56 -5.14 1.08 -0.47
N CYS A 57 -4.20 0.16 -0.20
CA CYS A 57 -4.53 -1.19 0.25
C CYS A 57 -5.32 -1.16 1.57
N LEU A 58 -4.88 -0.38 2.55
CA LEU A 58 -5.50 -0.28 3.86
C LEU A 58 -6.96 0.20 3.81
N VAL A 59 -7.27 1.26 3.04
CA VAL A 59 -8.67 1.73 2.93
C VAL A 59 -9.56 0.74 2.18
N LEU A 60 -9.03 0.03 1.18
CA LEU A 60 -9.75 -1.04 0.50
C LEU A 60 -10.03 -2.21 1.45
N SER A 61 -9.03 -2.60 2.24
CA SER A 61 -9.14 -3.65 3.26
C SER A 61 -10.13 -3.28 4.37
N ALA A 62 -10.15 -2.03 4.83
CA ALA A 62 -11.13 -1.55 5.81
C ALA A 62 -12.56 -1.64 5.28
N ARG A 63 -12.78 -1.27 4.01
CA ARG A 63 -14.09 -1.45 3.36
C ARG A 63 -14.47 -2.94 3.28
N MET A 64 -13.52 -3.82 2.99
CA MET A 64 -13.74 -5.27 2.97
C MET A 64 -14.08 -5.80 4.37
N ALA A 65 -13.36 -5.37 5.41
CA ALA A 65 -13.64 -5.73 6.80
C ALA A 65 -15.05 -5.31 7.20
N ALA A 66 -15.44 -4.07 6.94
CA ALA A 66 -16.80 -3.57 7.21
C ALA A 66 -17.87 -4.41 6.48
N SER A 67 -17.60 -4.84 5.25
CA SER A 67 -18.47 -5.75 4.51
C SER A 67 -18.59 -7.13 5.17
N GLN A 68 -17.48 -7.70 5.65
CA GLN A 68 -17.46 -9.00 6.33
C GLN A 68 -18.17 -8.94 7.69
N MET A 69 -18.10 -7.79 8.36
CA MET A 69 -18.77 -7.52 9.63
C MET A 69 -20.26 -7.15 9.46
N GLY A 70 -20.75 -6.99 8.23
CA GLY A 70 -22.15 -6.67 7.95
C GLY A 70 -22.55 -5.23 8.30
N VAL A 71 -21.59 -4.29 8.32
CA VAL A 71 -21.80 -2.87 8.69
C VAL A 71 -21.43 -1.90 7.57
N LEU A 72 -21.20 -2.39 6.35
CA LEU A 72 -20.77 -1.58 5.21
C LEU A 72 -21.77 -0.47 4.85
N ASP A 73 -23.06 -0.71 4.99
CA ASP A 73 -24.13 0.26 4.74
C ASP A 73 -24.11 1.45 5.71
N ARG A 74 -23.51 1.28 6.89
CA ARG A 74 -23.34 2.31 7.92
C ARG A 74 -22.01 3.06 7.79
N LEU A 75 -21.08 2.56 6.99
CA LEU A 75 -19.77 3.15 6.73
C LEU A 75 -19.87 4.20 5.60
N THR A 76 -19.43 5.44 5.88
CA THR A 76 -19.51 6.53 4.89
C THR A 76 -18.16 6.85 4.25
N GLU A 77 -17.07 6.79 5.00
CA GLU A 77 -15.74 7.12 4.50
C GLU A 77 -14.66 6.41 5.34
N VAL A 78 -13.58 6.00 4.68
CA VAL A 78 -12.34 5.58 5.35
C VAL A 78 -11.18 6.32 4.74
N THR A 79 -10.37 6.95 5.58
CA THR A 79 -9.07 7.53 5.21
C THR A 79 -7.97 6.79 5.95
N ALA A 80 -6.84 6.56 5.27
CA ALA A 80 -5.60 6.09 5.89
C ALA A 80 -4.46 7.02 5.46
N GLN A 81 -3.96 7.82 6.39
CA GLN A 81 -2.75 8.60 6.17
C GLN A 81 -1.54 7.74 6.53
N VAL A 82 -0.56 7.64 5.63
CA VAL A 82 0.64 6.84 5.83
C VAL A 82 1.86 7.72 5.65
N THR A 83 2.76 7.69 6.64
CA THR A 83 4.10 8.28 6.57
C THR A 83 5.12 7.28 7.12
N GLY A 84 6.41 7.57 7.02
CA GLY A 84 7.44 6.70 7.56
C GLY A 84 8.67 7.41 8.08
N GLU A 85 9.36 6.75 9.00
CA GLU A 85 10.63 7.18 9.57
C GLU A 85 11.77 6.41 8.90
N LYS A 86 12.75 7.12 8.34
CA LYS A 86 13.92 6.51 7.71
C LYS A 86 14.96 6.16 8.77
N ALA A 87 15.62 5.01 8.63
CA ALA A 87 16.77 4.64 9.45
C ALA A 87 17.83 5.76 9.43
N ALA A 88 18.26 6.21 10.60
CA ALA A 88 19.37 7.15 10.73
C ALA A 88 20.73 6.49 10.44
N GLU A 89 20.85 5.19 10.71
CA GLU A 89 22.09 4.42 10.59
C GLU A 89 21.84 3.03 9.99
N GLY A 90 22.90 2.44 9.42
CA GLY A 90 22.87 1.12 8.79
C GLY A 90 22.20 1.13 7.41
N LEU A 91 21.52 0.03 7.06
CA LEU A 91 20.86 -0.10 5.76
C LEU A 91 19.75 0.93 5.59
N SER A 92 19.74 1.62 4.45
CA SER A 92 18.71 2.61 4.09
C SER A 92 17.36 1.92 3.94
N ARG A 93 16.48 2.12 4.93
CA ARG A 93 15.11 1.55 4.97
C ARG A 93 14.17 2.43 5.79
N VAL A 94 12.87 2.22 5.61
CA VAL A 94 11.85 2.72 6.54
C VAL A 94 11.86 1.81 7.77
N VAL A 95 12.09 2.36 8.95
CA VAL A 95 12.13 1.60 10.22
C VAL A 95 10.78 1.55 10.92
N LYS A 96 9.92 2.52 10.61
CA LYS A 96 8.58 2.61 11.20
C LYS A 96 7.65 3.28 10.20
N PHE A 97 6.48 2.68 10.01
CA PHE A 97 5.36 3.28 9.32
C PHE A 97 4.44 3.89 10.37
N ASN A 98 4.01 5.13 10.15
CA ASN A 98 3.01 5.80 10.97
C ASN A 98 1.72 5.84 10.16
N ILE A 99 0.71 5.12 10.63
CA ILE A 99 -0.59 4.97 9.97
C ILE A 99 -1.65 5.62 10.86
N ALA A 100 -2.42 6.54 10.29
CA ALA A 100 -3.55 7.16 10.97
C ALA A 100 -4.83 6.90 10.17
N PHE A 101 -5.74 6.11 10.76
CA PHE A 101 -7.06 5.88 10.18
C PHE A 101 -8.05 6.94 10.62
N THR A 102 -8.99 7.26 9.73
CA THR A 102 -10.23 7.94 10.07
C THR A 102 -11.36 7.15 9.43
N VAL A 103 -12.17 6.51 10.26
CA VAL A 103 -13.36 5.77 9.84
C VAL A 103 -14.56 6.64 10.18
N LYS A 104 -15.40 7.00 9.20
CA LYS A 104 -16.63 7.78 9.40
C LYS A 104 -17.85 6.95 9.05
N GLY A 105 -18.96 7.23 9.74
CA GLY A 105 -20.20 6.49 9.59
C GLY A 105 -20.97 6.40 10.91
N ASP A 106 -22.12 5.77 10.89
CA ASP A 106 -22.91 5.45 12.08
C ASP A 106 -22.39 4.14 12.70
N LEU A 107 -21.23 4.21 13.35
CA LEU A 107 -20.53 3.06 13.96
C LEU A 107 -20.09 3.44 15.37
N ASP A 108 -20.16 2.49 16.31
CA ASP A 108 -19.53 2.67 17.62
C ASP A 108 -18.00 2.52 17.50
N GLU A 109 -17.30 2.90 18.57
CA GLU A 109 -15.83 2.89 18.58
C GLU A 109 -15.26 1.47 18.45
N GLU A 110 -15.87 0.50 19.13
CA GLU A 110 -15.46 -0.90 19.08
C GLU A 110 -15.49 -1.45 17.64
N THR A 111 -16.55 -1.13 16.88
CA THR A 111 -16.66 -1.52 15.48
C THR A 111 -15.61 -0.81 14.62
N ARG A 112 -15.31 0.47 14.87
CA ARG A 112 -14.25 1.19 14.14
C ARG A 112 -12.87 0.55 14.37
N GLU A 113 -12.54 0.25 15.61
CA GLU A 113 -11.30 -0.42 15.99
C GLU A 113 -11.18 -1.81 15.37
N ALA A 114 -12.27 -2.58 15.39
CA ALA A 114 -12.31 -3.91 14.78
C ALA A 114 -12.06 -3.84 13.26
N ILE A 115 -12.68 -2.89 12.55
CA ILE A 115 -12.46 -2.66 11.12
C ILE A 115 -10.99 -2.36 10.83
N VAL A 116 -10.38 -1.45 11.61
CA VAL A 116 -8.98 -1.05 11.42
C VAL A 116 -8.03 -2.21 11.66
N ARG A 117 -8.21 -2.96 12.75
CA ARG A 117 -7.39 -4.13 13.07
C ARG A 117 -7.43 -5.18 11.97
N ALA A 118 -8.64 -5.56 11.54
CA ALA A 118 -8.80 -6.52 10.45
C ALA A 118 -8.16 -6.01 9.14
N ALA A 119 -8.30 -4.72 8.84
CA ALA A 119 -7.73 -4.13 7.62
C ALA A 119 -6.20 -4.20 7.60
N GLU A 120 -5.56 -3.84 8.71
CA GLU A 120 -4.10 -3.71 8.80
C GLU A 120 -3.39 -5.06 8.98
N ASP A 121 -3.92 -5.93 9.84
CA ASP A 121 -3.21 -7.14 10.29
C ASP A 121 -3.64 -8.41 9.53
N GLU A 122 -4.86 -8.44 8.98
CA GLU A 122 -5.42 -9.67 8.42
C GLU A 122 -5.64 -9.59 6.91
N ILE A 123 -6.17 -8.46 6.42
CA ILE A 123 -6.66 -8.38 5.02
C ILE A 123 -5.64 -7.72 4.08
N CYS A 124 -4.97 -6.63 4.49
CA CYS A 124 -4.12 -5.88 3.55
C CYS A 124 -2.86 -6.65 3.16
N THR A 125 -2.83 -7.12 1.91
CA THR A 125 -1.68 -7.81 1.32
C THR A 125 -0.40 -6.97 1.38
N VAL A 126 -0.48 -5.65 1.18
CA VAL A 126 0.70 -4.77 1.23
C VAL A 126 1.28 -4.67 2.64
N SER A 127 0.45 -4.45 3.66
CA SER A 127 0.86 -4.44 5.08
C SER A 127 1.53 -5.77 5.45
N ASN A 128 0.86 -6.88 5.11
CA ASN A 128 1.34 -8.23 5.43
C ASN A 128 2.63 -8.58 4.67
N THR A 129 2.79 -8.10 3.44
CA THR A 129 4.05 -8.25 2.68
C THR A 129 5.18 -7.48 3.34
N ILE A 130 4.95 -6.22 3.73
CA ILE A 130 5.98 -5.39 4.38
C ILE A 130 6.42 -6.00 5.72
N ARG A 131 5.47 -6.50 6.53
CA ARG A 131 5.77 -7.17 7.81
C ARG A 131 6.41 -8.55 7.62
N GLY A 132 6.11 -9.23 6.52
CA GLY A 132 6.45 -10.62 6.26
C GLY A 132 7.85 -10.89 5.74
N ASN A 133 8.66 -9.86 5.44
CA ASN A 133 10.03 -9.98 4.90
C ASN A 133 10.13 -10.94 3.69
N PRO A 134 9.53 -10.60 2.52
CA PRO A 134 9.53 -11.47 1.35
C PRO A 134 10.95 -11.74 0.85
N GLU A 135 11.15 -12.92 0.27
CA GLU A 135 12.41 -13.29 -0.38
C GLU A 135 12.61 -12.48 -1.68
N PHE A 136 13.86 -12.09 -1.94
CA PHE A 136 14.26 -11.40 -3.17
C PHE A 136 15.02 -12.38 -4.07
N VAL A 137 14.49 -12.62 -5.27
CA VAL A 137 15.18 -13.38 -6.33
C VAL A 137 15.57 -12.41 -7.44
N THR A 138 16.85 -12.33 -7.77
CA THR A 138 17.39 -11.38 -8.77
C THR A 138 18.04 -12.12 -9.92
N THR A 139 17.73 -11.71 -11.16
CA THR A 139 18.37 -12.18 -12.39
C THR A 139 18.93 -10.98 -13.17
N ILE A 140 19.99 -11.21 -13.97
CA ILE A 140 20.65 -10.17 -14.76
C ILE A 140 20.80 -10.68 -16.19
N SER A 141 20.46 -9.83 -17.17
CA SER A 141 20.69 -10.06 -18.61
C SER A 141 21.13 -8.76 -19.28
N GLY A 142 21.96 -8.85 -20.31
CA GLY A 142 22.51 -7.72 -21.07
C GLY A 142 22.83 -8.10 -22.50
#